data_AF-A0A9R1VSB8-F1
#
_entry.id   AF-A0A9R1VSB8-F1
#
_cell.length_a   1.000
_cell.length_b   1.000
_cell.length_c   1.000
_cell.angle_alpha   90.00
_cell.angle_beta   90.00
_cell.angle_gamma   90.00
#
_symmetry.space_group_name_H-M   'P 1'
#
loop_
_entity.id
_entity.type
_entity.pdbx_description
1 polymer ?
#
loop_
_entity_poly.entity_id
_entity_poly.type
_entity_poly.pdbx_seq_one_letter_code
_entity_poly.pdbx_strand_id
1 'polypeptide(L)'
;MKMKEVPGALSCFVLKNFNSETKKIVLQKGVIDVTKESIKEILGFPLGRKQFSKHPFRTKEDKCYEEWTNQLDDKKMIRLQDIKMKIVSTNKANMNFRMNFIALLINSLIKSSSSRKANTTLLNYITSKKKIENID
;
A
#
# COMPACT_ATOMS: atom_id res chain seq x y z
N MET A 1 13.57 -3.15 -21.42
CA MET A 1 14.21 -2.03 -20.70
C MET A 1 13.83 -2.13 -19.23
N LYS A 2 14.77 -2.46 -18.34
CA LYS A 2 14.50 -2.47 -16.89
C LYS A 2 14.64 -1.03 -16.37
N MET A 3 13.60 -0.49 -15.75
CA MET A 3 13.67 0.79 -15.05
C MET A 3 14.74 0.67 -13.96
N LYS A 4 15.82 1.43 -14.07
CA LYS A 4 16.90 1.43 -13.06
C LYS A 4 16.61 2.40 -11.92
N GLU A 5 15.83 3.45 -12.18
CA GLU A 5 15.42 4.45 -11.20
C GLU A 5 14.00 4.94 -11.51
N VAL A 6 13.24 5.29 -10.47
CA VAL A 6 11.97 6.00 -10.64
C VAL A 6 12.33 7.46 -10.93
N PRO A 7 11.93 8.04 -12.08
CA PRO A 7 12.27 9.42 -12.37
C PRO A 7 11.62 10.31 -11.30
N GLY A 8 12.41 11.08 -10.57
CA GLY A 8 11.88 12.03 -9.57
C GLY A 8 10.90 13.05 -10.17
N ALA A 9 10.98 13.26 -11.49
CA ALA A 9 10.07 14.10 -12.26
C ALA A 9 8.73 13.42 -12.59
N LEU A 10 8.53 12.13 -12.31
CA LEU A 10 7.32 11.40 -12.72
C LEU A 10 6.07 11.98 -12.05
N SER A 11 6.11 12.26 -10.75
CA SER A 11 5.01 12.88 -10.02
C SER A 11 4.71 14.29 -10.55
N CYS A 12 5.74 15.11 -10.78
CA CYS A 12 5.57 16.43 -11.40
C CYS A 12 5.02 16.34 -12.83
N PHE A 13 5.44 15.35 -13.62
CA PHE A 13 4.94 15.11 -14.96
C PHE A 13 3.46 14.72 -14.94
N VAL A 14 3.07 13.80 -14.06
CA VAL A 14 1.67 13.41 -13.89
C VAL A 14 0.83 14.62 -13.52
N LEU A 15 1.26 15.42 -12.53
CA LEU A 15 0.52 16.61 -12.10
C LEU A 15 0.39 17.67 -13.21
N LYS A 16 1.43 17.88 -14.02
CA LYS A 16 1.39 18.84 -15.15
C LYS A 16 0.45 18.40 -16.27
N ASN A 17 0.29 17.10 -16.47
CA ASN A 17 -0.49 16.54 -17.58
C ASN A 17 -1.87 16.02 -17.15
N PHE A 18 -2.20 16.09 -15.85
CA PHE A 18 -3.48 15.63 -15.32
C PHE A 18 -4.55 16.72 -15.43
N ASN A 19 -5.62 16.43 -16.15
CA ASN A 19 -6.82 17.26 -16.20
C ASN A 19 -7.80 16.83 -15.11
N SER A 20 -8.03 17.70 -14.13
CA SER A 20 -8.87 17.42 -12.96
C SER A 20 -10.36 17.31 -13.24
N GLU A 21 -10.85 17.95 -14.30
CA GLU A 21 -12.26 17.91 -14.72
C GLU A 21 -12.59 16.59 -15.40
N THR A 22 -11.75 16.19 -16.35
CA THR A 22 -11.96 14.98 -17.16
C THR A 22 -11.38 13.71 -16.52
N LYS A 23 -10.55 13.86 -15.48
CA LYS A 23 -9.79 12.77 -14.83
C LYS A 23 -8.88 12.01 -15.81
N LYS A 24 -8.15 12.74 -16.64
CA LYS A 24 -7.28 12.16 -17.67
C LYS A 24 -5.85 12.67 -17.54
N ILE A 25 -4.86 11.83 -17.82
CA ILE A 25 -3.47 12.24 -18.02
C ILE A 25 -3.21 12.28 -19.52
N VAL A 26 -3.01 13.49 -20.06
CA VAL A 26 -2.79 13.69 -21.49
C VAL A 26 -1.31 13.55 -21.80
N LEU A 27 -0.96 12.55 -22.59
CA LEU A 27 0.42 12.30 -23.03
C LEU A 27 0.60 12.77 -24.47
N GLN A 28 1.86 12.93 -24.90
CA GLN A 28 2.17 13.27 -26.30
C GLN A 28 1.61 12.26 -27.31
N LYS A 29 1.46 10.99 -26.90
CA LYS A 29 1.01 9.88 -27.76
C LYS A 29 -0.14 9.08 -27.13
N GLY A 30 -1.11 9.77 -26.55
CA GLY A 30 -2.33 9.13 -26.05
C GLY A 30 -2.83 9.74 -24.76
N VAL A 31 -3.86 9.11 -24.21
CA VAL A 31 -4.52 9.58 -22.99
C VAL A 31 -4.70 8.40 -22.05
N ILE A 32 -4.38 8.60 -20.78
CA ILE A 32 -4.66 7.64 -19.72
C ILE A 32 -5.87 8.15 -18.95
N ASP A 33 -6.97 7.42 -19.03
CA ASP A 33 -8.15 7.70 -18.20
C ASP A 33 -7.87 7.24 -16.77
N VAL A 34 -7.93 8.15 -15.80
CA VAL A 34 -7.76 7.87 -14.37
C VAL A 34 -9.12 7.51 -13.78
N THR A 35 -9.53 6.27 -14.02
CA THR A 35 -10.75 5.67 -13.47
C THR A 35 -10.43 4.66 -12.38
N LYS A 36 -11.44 4.25 -11.61
CA LYS A 36 -11.33 3.14 -10.67
C LYS A 36 -10.83 1.87 -11.36
N GLU A 37 -11.36 1.58 -12.55
CA GLU A 37 -11.00 0.42 -13.37
C GLU A 37 -9.53 0.47 -13.80
N SER A 38 -9.05 1.64 -14.25
CA SER A 38 -7.63 1.84 -14.61
C SER A 38 -6.69 1.63 -13.42
N ILE A 39 -7.08 2.08 -12.23
CA ILE A 39 -6.31 1.91 -10.99
C ILE A 39 -6.24 0.42 -10.63
N LYS A 40 -7.35 -0.31 -10.76
CA LYS A 40 -7.38 -1.77 -10.56
C LYS A 40 -6.50 -2.51 -11.56
N GLU A 41 -6.55 -2.12 -12.83
CA GLU A 41 -5.75 -2.75 -13.89
C GLU A 41 -4.26 -2.52 -13.68
N ILE A 42 -3.86 -1.30 -13.31
CA ILE A 42 -2.45 -0.90 -13.16
C ILE A 42 -1.87 -1.36 -11.81
N LEU A 43 -2.58 -1.14 -10.70
CA LEU A 43 -2.07 -1.42 -9.35
C LEU A 43 -2.53 -2.76 -8.80
N GLY A 44 -3.46 -3.45 -9.47
CA GLY A 44 -4.04 -4.69 -8.99
C GLY A 44 -4.89 -4.52 -7.72
N PHE A 45 -5.20 -3.28 -7.33
CA PHE A 45 -6.01 -3.05 -6.13
C PHE A 45 -7.46 -3.47 -6.38
N PRO A 46 -8.05 -4.23 -5.46
CA PRO A 46 -9.45 -4.56 -5.57
C PRO A 46 -10.29 -3.28 -5.59
N LEU A 47 -11.28 -3.24 -6.48
CA LEU A 47 -12.39 -2.29 -6.38
C LEU A 47 -13.35 -2.83 -5.33
N GLY A 48 -12.90 -2.77 -4.07
CA GLY A 48 -13.73 -3.15 -2.96
C GLY A 48 -15.01 -2.32 -2.93
N ARG A 49 -16.03 -2.86 -2.29
CA ARG A 49 -17.28 -2.10 -2.05
C ARG A 49 -17.30 -1.46 -0.66
N LYS A 50 -16.26 -1.68 0.15
CA LYS A 50 -16.21 -1.31 1.55
C LYS A 50 -14.91 -0.56 1.85
N GLN A 51 -15.06 0.69 2.26
CA GLN A 51 -13.96 1.52 2.74
C GLN A 51 -13.31 0.86 3.96
N PHE A 52 -11.98 0.97 4.08
CA PHE A 52 -11.23 0.55 5.27
C PHE A 52 -11.83 1.05 6.59
N SER A 53 -12.30 2.30 6.64
CA SER A 53 -12.90 2.94 7.82
C SER A 53 -14.21 2.30 8.28
N LYS A 54 -14.93 1.61 7.39
CA LYS A 54 -16.21 0.92 7.69
C LYS A 54 -16.00 -0.49 8.22
N HIS A 55 -14.75 -0.95 8.31
CA HIS A 55 -14.44 -2.25 8.89
C HIS A 55 -14.16 -2.11 10.38
N PRO A 56 -14.58 -3.10 11.19
CA PRO A 56 -14.23 -3.11 12.60
C PRO A 56 -12.70 -3.17 12.74
N PHE A 57 -12.21 -2.45 13.73
CA PHE A 57 -10.84 -2.60 14.20
C PHE A 57 -10.63 -4.06 14.63
N ARG A 58 -9.39 -4.57 14.53
CA ARG A 58 -9.06 -5.92 15.02
C ARG A 58 -9.55 -6.12 16.45
N THR A 59 -10.05 -7.32 16.73
CA THR A 59 -10.43 -7.70 18.09
C THR A 59 -9.18 -8.10 18.87
N LYS A 60 -9.26 -8.20 20.20
CA LYS A 60 -8.11 -8.59 21.04
C LYS A 60 -7.69 -10.04 20.78
N GLU A 61 -8.62 -10.86 20.31
CA GLU A 61 -8.42 -12.27 19.99
C GLU A 61 -7.69 -12.46 18.65
N ASP A 62 -7.64 -11.43 17.81
CA ASP A 62 -6.90 -11.48 16.54
C ASP A 62 -5.40 -11.26 16.77
N LYS A 63 -4.67 -12.37 16.73
CA LYS A 63 -3.22 -12.42 16.88
C LYS A 63 -2.45 -11.94 15.66
N CYS A 64 -3.08 -11.69 14.50
CA CYS A 64 -2.36 -11.36 13.25
C CYS A 64 -1.45 -10.15 13.40
N TYR A 65 -1.94 -9.07 14.01
CA TYR A 65 -1.15 -7.86 14.19
C TYR A 65 -0.01 -8.08 15.20
N GLU A 66 -0.28 -8.83 16.27
CA GLU A 66 0.73 -9.15 17.28
C GLU A 66 1.84 -10.03 16.68
N GLU A 67 1.48 -11.12 16.00
CA GLU A 67 2.39 -11.99 15.26
C GLU A 67 3.20 -11.22 14.22
N TRP A 68 2.57 -10.28 13.52
CA TRP A 68 3.23 -9.39 12.58
C TRP A 68 4.21 -8.42 13.26
N THR A 69 3.90 -7.90 14.45
CA THR A 69 4.88 -7.09 15.20
C THR A 69 6.00 -7.93 15.81
N ASN A 70 5.75 -9.20 16.11
CA ASN A 70 6.75 -10.10 16.72
C ASN A 70 7.92 -10.46 15.80
N GLN A 71 7.76 -10.34 14.47
CA GLN A 71 8.89 -10.50 13.54
C GLN A 71 9.84 -9.29 13.52
N LEU A 72 9.48 -8.16 14.16
CA LEU A 72 10.25 -6.92 14.18
C LEU A 72 10.92 -6.72 15.54
N ASP A 73 12.16 -6.23 15.53
CA ASP A 73 12.98 -6.10 16.74
C ASP A 73 12.45 -4.99 17.66
N ASP A 74 12.04 -3.84 17.09
CA ASP A 74 11.44 -2.73 17.83
C ASP A 74 9.95 -2.56 17.48
N LYS A 75 9.08 -3.02 18.38
CA LYS A 75 7.62 -2.92 18.23
C LYS A 75 7.09 -1.49 18.47
N LYS A 76 7.84 -0.64 19.18
CA LYS A 76 7.44 0.75 19.48
C LYS A 76 7.82 1.69 18.34
N MET A 77 8.95 1.42 17.69
CA MET A 77 9.50 2.19 16.58
C MET A 77 9.71 1.32 15.32
N ILE A 78 8.59 0.92 14.72
CA ILE A 78 8.61 0.15 13.47
C ILE A 78 9.12 1.05 12.33
N ARG A 79 10.31 0.78 11.80
CA ARG A 79 10.87 1.54 10.66
C ARG A 79 10.52 0.85 9.35
N LEU A 80 10.33 1.65 8.31
CA LEU A 80 10.05 1.12 6.97
C LEU A 80 11.20 0.26 6.44
N GLN A 81 12.44 0.56 6.83
CA GLN A 81 13.61 -0.24 6.48
C GLN A 81 13.51 -1.66 7.04
N ASP A 82 13.06 -1.83 8.29
CA ASP A 82 12.94 -3.15 8.92
C ASP A 82 11.89 -3.99 8.19
N ILE A 83 10.77 -3.38 7.78
CA ILE A 83 9.73 -4.01 6.96
C ILE A 83 10.30 -4.45 5.60
N LYS A 84 11.05 -3.57 4.92
CA LYS A 84 11.69 -3.90 3.63
C LYS A 84 12.63 -5.09 3.76
N MET A 85 13.45 -5.11 4.81
CA MET A 85 14.36 -6.22 5.09
C MET A 85 13.61 -7.54 5.26
N LYS A 86 12.48 -7.55 5.98
CA LYS A 86 11.65 -8.76 6.15
C LYS A 86 11.01 -9.24 4.84
N ILE A 87 10.68 -8.33 3.92
CA ILE A 87 10.15 -8.69 2.58
C ILE A 87 11.24 -9.36 1.74
N VAL A 88 12.44 -8.78 1.68
CA VAL A 88 13.53 -9.34 0.84
C VAL A 88 14.11 -10.62 1.41
N SER A 89 13.99 -10.85 2.73
CA SER A 89 14.53 -12.04 3.39
C SER A 89 13.60 -13.26 3.37
N THR A 90 12.35 -13.12 2.93
CA THR A 90 11.35 -14.21 2.96
C THR A 90 11.03 -14.70 1.56
N ASN A 91 10.86 -16.02 1.43
CA ASN A 91 10.31 -16.67 0.25
C ASN A 91 8.85 -17.13 0.44
N LYS A 92 8.25 -16.84 1.60
CA LYS A 92 6.89 -17.26 1.95
C LYS A 92 5.91 -16.10 1.78
N ALA A 93 4.87 -16.30 0.98
CA ALA A 93 3.76 -15.34 0.79
C ALA A 93 2.67 -15.46 1.89
N ASN A 94 3.10 -15.60 3.15
CA ASN A 94 2.21 -15.78 4.30
C ASN A 94 1.59 -14.45 4.78
N MET A 95 0.82 -14.48 5.87
CA MET A 95 0.16 -13.28 6.41
C MET A 95 1.15 -12.15 6.74
N ASN A 96 2.30 -12.48 7.34
CA ASN A 96 3.34 -11.48 7.65
C ASN A 96 3.90 -10.82 6.39
N PHE A 97 4.14 -11.59 5.33
CA PHE A 97 4.53 -11.02 4.04
C PHE A 97 3.46 -10.07 3.48
N ARG A 98 2.19 -10.48 3.50
CA ARG A 98 1.07 -9.62 3.04
C ARG A 98 1.00 -8.32 3.84
N MET A 99 1.12 -8.39 5.17
CA MET A 99 1.12 -7.22 6.02
C MET A 99 2.35 -6.32 5.79
N ASN A 100 3.54 -6.90 5.61
CA ASN A 100 4.74 -6.16 5.25
C ASN A 100 4.57 -5.43 3.91
N PHE A 101 4.05 -6.12 2.90
CA PHE A 101 3.82 -5.56 1.57
C PHE A 101 2.82 -4.40 1.61
N ILE A 102 1.69 -4.56 2.31
CA ILE A 102 0.68 -3.51 2.47
C ILE A 102 1.27 -2.31 3.24
N ALA A 103 2.06 -2.54 4.29
CA ALA A 103 2.74 -1.47 5.00
C ALA A 103 3.70 -0.69 4.08
N LEU A 104 4.48 -1.40 3.26
CA LEU A 104 5.38 -0.79 2.29
C LEU A 104 4.62 0.07 1.28
N LEU A 105 3.52 -0.48 0.75
CA LEU A 105 2.65 0.16 -0.22
C LEU A 105 2.05 1.47 0.31
N ILE A 106 1.46 1.44 1.51
CA ILE A 106 0.87 2.61 2.17
C ILE A 106 1.92 3.71 2.34
N ASN A 107 3.11 3.34 2.82
CA ASN A 107 4.17 4.29 3.10
C ASN A 107 4.86 4.81 1.83
N SER A 108 4.71 4.15 0.69
CA SER A 108 5.35 4.55 -0.57
C SER A 108 4.40 5.30 -1.50
N LEU A 109 3.11 4.96 -1.51
CA LEU A 109 2.15 5.46 -2.50
C LEU A 109 1.02 6.31 -1.91
N ILE A 110 0.66 6.11 -0.64
CA ILE A 110 -0.55 6.71 -0.07
C ILE A 110 -0.20 7.82 0.92
N LYS A 111 0.45 7.45 2.02
CA LYS A 111 0.79 8.38 3.10
C LYS A 111 1.98 7.86 3.90
N SER A 112 3.16 8.36 3.58
CA SER A 112 4.33 8.25 4.43
C SER A 112 4.13 9.04 5.72
N SER A 113 4.75 8.60 6.81
CA SER A 113 4.90 9.46 7.99
C SER A 113 6.11 10.39 7.77
N SER A 114 6.04 11.62 8.27
CA SER A 114 7.19 12.56 8.28
C SER A 114 8.26 12.15 9.29
N SER A 115 7.97 11.17 10.15
CA SER A 115 8.90 10.61 11.11
C SER A 115 9.60 9.37 10.53
N ARG A 116 10.72 8.95 11.13
CA ARG A 116 11.41 7.69 10.78
C ARG A 116 10.52 6.44 10.97
N LYS A 117 9.34 6.59 11.58
CA LYS A 117 8.37 5.53 11.85
C LYS A 117 7.50 5.25 10.62
N ALA A 118 7.26 3.98 10.32
CA ALA A 118 6.29 3.58 9.31
C ALA A 118 4.86 3.87 9.78
N ASN A 119 4.01 4.33 8.88
CA ASN A 119 2.57 4.40 9.08
C ASN A 119 1.98 2.99 8.98
N THR A 120 1.49 2.45 10.10
CA THR A 120 0.92 1.09 10.19
C THR A 120 -0.58 1.09 10.50
N THR A 121 -1.22 2.27 10.53
CA THR A 121 -2.59 2.43 11.03
C THR A 121 -3.58 1.51 10.34
N LEU A 122 -3.51 1.41 9.01
CA LEU A 122 -4.42 0.57 8.22
C LEU A 122 -4.25 -0.94 8.46
N LEU A 123 -3.09 -1.37 8.96
CA LEU A 123 -2.86 -2.78 9.26
C LEU A 123 -3.74 -3.30 10.40
N ASN A 124 -4.22 -2.42 11.27
CA ASN A 124 -5.13 -2.80 12.36
C ASN A 124 -6.53 -3.21 11.88
N TYR A 125 -6.86 -2.97 10.60
CA TYR A 125 -8.12 -3.39 9.99
C TYR A 125 -7.97 -4.69 9.20
N ILE A 126 -6.77 -5.29 9.17
CA ILE A 126 -6.48 -6.53 8.44
C ILE A 126 -6.47 -7.69 9.44
N THR A 127 -7.27 -8.71 9.17
CA THR A 127 -7.38 -9.91 9.99
C THR A 127 -7.13 -11.16 9.13
N SER A 128 -6.74 -12.28 9.74
CA SER A 128 -6.50 -13.56 9.03
C SER A 128 -7.71 -14.04 8.22
N LYS A 129 -8.92 -13.73 8.70
CA LYS A 129 -10.19 -14.09 8.06
C LYS A 129 -10.62 -13.09 6.97
N LYS A 130 -10.01 -11.92 6.90
CA LYS A 130 -10.41 -10.85 5.99
C LYS A 130 -9.81 -11.10 4.61
N LYS A 131 -10.68 -11.34 3.62
CA LYS A 131 -10.26 -11.38 2.23
C LYS A 131 -9.99 -9.95 1.74
N ILE A 132 -8.73 -9.66 1.42
CA ILE A 132 -8.25 -8.36 0.94
C ILE A 132 -9.04 -7.90 -0.30
N GLU A 133 -9.52 -8.84 -1.12
CA GLU A 133 -10.33 -8.61 -2.33
C GLU A 133 -11.60 -7.77 -2.13
N ASN A 134 -12.09 -7.63 -0.89
CA ASN A 134 -13.34 -6.92 -0.60
C ASN A 134 -13.15 -5.47 -0.13
N ILE A 135 -11.90 -5.00 -0.01
CA ILE A 135 -11.56 -3.71 0.59
C ILE A 135 -11.25 -2.68 -0.51
N ASP A 136 -11.84 -1.47 -0.40
CA ASP A 136 -11.52 -0.28 -1.22
C ASP A 136 -10.54 0.62 -0.46
#